data_AF-A0A7W1XIA7-F1
#
_entry.id   AF-A0A7W1XIA7-F1
#
_cell.length_a   1.000
_cell.length_b   1.000
_cell.length_c   1.000
_cell.angle_alpha   90.00
_cell.angle_beta   90.00
_cell.angle_gamma   90.00
#
_symmetry.space_group_name_H-M   'P 1'
#
loop_
_entity.id
_entity.type
_entity.pdbx_description
1 polymer ?
#
loop_
_entity_poly.entity_id
_entity_poly.type
_entity_poly.pdbx_seq_one_letter_code
_entity_poly.pdbx_strand_id
1 'polypeptide(L)'
;MVYKMNESIIVIQAEATSPNRTNVVFWSHDRGTAKLRMKLVRKNGIPQSLPEGTTVPIRLMFKSATAEGGYGKHDYLATVEDPVNGIVFIVLEDNILGYVGKVGGSVYIDFPNDRSLDTAGRFTFYIKRSPIDDSTPELEDYYFNGFSQTIDKIEKILADGKLEIEKKIAESETQIDAKVKDTNDKITKANQDVATLNTNIDKANDRIDQTNQQIGDLGKLKKMYSNSIDFGDYDYSGRPNLFLNLDFSKLSKNASEITEPPAYVKDGGSHFVLDFSDPSANDVSRSVYIPSVGRLEKGSTYIVTVPIMISEDFSTNYGSSPIYPYCVSANNVVTRVTYLYPDNSCRGKWGFIKETFTVPENVSDGEFTYF
;
A
#
# COMPACT_ATOMS: atom_id res chain seq x y z
N MET A 1 -15.22 -63.06 -13.07
CA MET A 1 -15.99 -64.12 -13.77
C MET A 1 -15.11 -65.36 -13.93
N VAL A 2 -15.70 -66.55 -13.86
CA VAL A 2 -15.01 -67.83 -14.06
C VAL A 2 -15.26 -68.29 -15.49
N TYR A 3 -14.21 -68.68 -16.21
CA TYR A 3 -14.30 -69.15 -17.60
C TYR A 3 -13.83 -70.59 -17.72
N LYS A 4 -14.48 -71.36 -18.61
CA LYS A 4 -13.94 -72.63 -19.08
C LYS A 4 -13.02 -72.34 -20.25
N MET A 5 -11.71 -72.40 -20.00
CA MET A 5 -10.70 -71.95 -20.96
C MET A 5 -9.76 -73.08 -21.40
N ASN A 6 -9.31 -72.97 -22.64
CA ASN A 6 -8.16 -73.70 -23.18
C ASN A 6 -7.13 -72.68 -23.68
N GLU A 7 -5.84 -73.03 -23.57
CA GLU A 7 -4.76 -72.30 -24.21
C GLU A 7 -4.22 -73.10 -25.40
N SER A 8 -4.38 -72.53 -26.60
CA SER A 8 -3.86 -73.11 -27.84
C SER A 8 -2.78 -72.22 -28.43
N ILE A 9 -1.69 -72.83 -28.92
CA ILE A 9 -0.65 -72.10 -29.66
C ILE A 9 -1.01 -72.10 -31.14
N ILE A 10 -1.06 -70.90 -31.72
CA ILE A 10 -1.34 -70.69 -33.15
C ILE A 10 -0.07 -70.12 -33.79
N VAL A 11 0.53 -70.90 -34.69
CA VAL A 11 1.77 -70.52 -35.39
C VAL A 11 1.44 -69.78 -36.68
N ILE A 12 1.92 -68.56 -36.78
CA ILE A 12 1.83 -67.68 -37.94
C ILE A 12 3.04 -67.96 -38.83
N GLN A 13 2.77 -68.57 -39.98
CA GLN A 13 3.78 -68.91 -40.98
C GLN A 13 3.14 -69.01 -42.37
N ALA A 14 3.98 -68.96 -43.42
CA ALA A 14 3.51 -69.01 -44.80
C ALA A 14 3.23 -70.45 -45.28
N GLU A 15 3.88 -71.44 -44.68
CA GLU A 15 3.72 -72.85 -45.06
C GLU A 15 2.32 -73.38 -44.68
N ALA A 16 1.65 -74.00 -45.64
CA ALA A 16 0.38 -74.67 -45.40
C ALA A 16 0.56 -75.82 -44.39
N THR A 17 -0.21 -75.81 -43.32
CA THR A 17 -0.19 -76.85 -42.28
C THR A 17 -1.59 -77.40 -42.03
N SER A 18 -1.63 -78.61 -41.47
CA SER A 18 -2.90 -79.19 -41.01
C SER A 18 -3.47 -78.35 -39.87
N PRO A 19 -4.81 -78.16 -39.79
CA PRO A 19 -5.41 -77.43 -38.70
C PRO A 19 -5.02 -77.98 -37.33
N ASN A 20 -4.67 -77.10 -36.39
CA ASN A 20 -4.36 -77.47 -35.01
C ASN A 20 -5.60 -78.10 -34.35
N ARG A 21 -5.47 -79.33 -33.86
CA ARG A 21 -6.52 -80.00 -33.08
C ARG A 21 -6.38 -79.56 -31.63
N THR A 22 -7.22 -78.62 -31.21
CA THR A 22 -7.14 -78.05 -29.86
C THR A 22 -7.57 -79.04 -28.77
N ASN A 23 -8.25 -80.12 -29.16
CA ASN A 23 -8.91 -81.09 -28.28
C ASN A 23 -9.96 -80.46 -27.34
N VAL A 24 -10.39 -79.23 -27.63
CA VAL A 24 -11.38 -78.51 -26.84
C VAL A 24 -12.77 -79.06 -27.14
N VAL A 25 -13.54 -79.25 -26.06
CA VAL A 25 -14.96 -79.60 -26.11
C VAL A 25 -15.74 -78.62 -25.25
N PHE A 26 -16.53 -77.77 -25.90
CA PHE A 26 -17.55 -76.97 -25.24
C PHE A 26 -18.88 -77.72 -25.24
N TRP A 27 -19.69 -77.46 -24.23
CA TRP A 27 -21.05 -77.97 -24.13
C TRP A 27 -22.04 -76.83 -24.39
N SER A 28 -23.22 -77.16 -24.87
CA SER A 28 -24.30 -76.18 -25.10
C SER A 28 -24.71 -75.38 -23.85
N HIS A 29 -24.31 -75.85 -22.66
CA HIS A 29 -24.54 -75.21 -21.37
C HIS A 29 -23.41 -74.25 -20.95
N ASP A 30 -22.27 -74.21 -21.65
CA ASP A 30 -21.13 -73.33 -21.35
C ASP A 30 -21.40 -71.86 -21.76
N ARG A 31 -22.63 -71.36 -21.53
CA ARG A 31 -23.12 -70.03 -21.92
C ARG A 31 -22.34 -68.94 -21.21
N GLY A 32 -21.85 -67.96 -21.97
CA GLY A 32 -20.97 -66.88 -21.47
C GLY A 32 -19.63 -67.33 -20.85
N THR A 33 -19.29 -68.63 -20.88
CA THR A 33 -18.09 -69.17 -20.20
C THR A 33 -17.15 -69.95 -21.12
N ALA A 34 -17.59 -70.31 -22.33
CA ALA A 34 -16.79 -70.97 -23.36
C ALA A 34 -15.73 -70.03 -23.96
N LYS A 35 -14.53 -69.98 -23.34
CA LYS A 35 -13.43 -69.10 -23.75
C LYS A 35 -12.36 -69.86 -24.55
N LEU A 36 -12.12 -69.43 -25.78
CA LEU A 36 -10.95 -69.85 -26.57
C LEU A 36 -9.84 -68.83 -26.40
N ARG A 37 -8.77 -69.21 -25.69
CA ARG A 37 -7.58 -68.37 -25.52
C ARG A 37 -6.45 -68.90 -26.40
N MET A 38 -5.82 -68.03 -27.15
CA MET A 38 -4.79 -68.37 -28.13
C MET A 38 -3.55 -67.54 -27.91
N LYS A 39 -2.39 -68.19 -27.97
CA LYS A 39 -1.09 -67.54 -28.06
C LYS A 39 -0.62 -67.55 -29.51
N LEU A 40 -0.54 -66.36 -30.09
CA LEU A 40 -0.08 -66.14 -31.45
C LEU A 40 1.45 -66.07 -31.45
N VAL A 41 2.09 -66.95 -32.21
CA VAL A 41 3.56 -67.04 -32.30
C VAL A 41 4.00 -67.11 -33.75
N ARG A 42 5.20 -66.63 -34.06
CA ARG A 42 5.89 -66.88 -35.33
C ARG A 42 6.60 -68.23 -35.28
N LYS A 43 7.22 -68.62 -36.41
CA LYS A 43 8.10 -69.80 -36.48
C LYS A 43 9.09 -69.81 -35.30
N ASN A 44 9.36 -70.99 -34.74
CA ASN A 44 10.18 -71.22 -33.55
C ASN A 44 9.59 -70.73 -32.22
N GLY A 45 8.28 -70.42 -32.16
CA GLY A 45 7.59 -70.11 -30.91
C GLY A 45 7.78 -68.69 -30.39
N ILE A 46 8.36 -67.80 -31.19
CA ILE A 46 8.56 -66.39 -30.84
C ILE A 46 7.20 -65.70 -30.79
N PRO A 47 6.80 -65.04 -29.69
CA PRO A 47 5.54 -64.32 -29.60
C PRO A 47 5.33 -63.32 -30.75
N GLN A 48 4.10 -63.23 -31.23
CA GLN A 48 3.69 -62.21 -32.19
C GLN A 48 3.21 -60.98 -31.43
N SER A 49 4.01 -59.91 -31.48
CA SER A 49 3.60 -58.61 -30.94
C SER A 49 2.40 -58.05 -31.72
N LEU A 50 1.44 -57.49 -30.99
CA LEU A 50 0.21 -56.87 -31.48
C LEU A 50 0.25 -55.37 -31.10
N PRO A 51 0.76 -54.49 -31.98
CA PRO A 51 0.79 -53.05 -31.74
C PRO A 51 -0.61 -52.48 -31.46
N GLU A 52 -0.64 -51.30 -30.84
CA GLU A 52 -1.90 -50.57 -30.65
C GLU A 52 -2.61 -50.33 -31.99
N GLY A 53 -3.92 -50.55 -32.01
CA GLY A 53 -4.73 -50.52 -33.23
C GLY A 53 -4.77 -51.83 -34.01
N THR A 54 -4.01 -52.86 -33.63
CA THR A 54 -4.14 -54.20 -34.24
C THR A 54 -5.48 -54.86 -33.85
N THR A 55 -6.18 -55.39 -34.85
CA THR A 55 -7.37 -56.22 -34.68
C THR A 55 -7.08 -57.68 -35.04
N VAL A 56 -7.72 -58.61 -34.35
CA VAL A 56 -7.52 -60.06 -34.59
C VAL A 56 -8.88 -60.72 -34.85
N PRO A 57 -9.38 -60.71 -36.10
CA PRO A 57 -10.60 -61.41 -36.46
C PRO A 57 -10.42 -62.93 -36.40
N ILE A 58 -11.44 -63.62 -35.94
CA ILE A 58 -11.49 -65.08 -35.89
C ILE A 58 -12.78 -65.54 -36.55
N ARG A 59 -12.63 -66.26 -37.66
CA ARG A 59 -13.75 -66.87 -38.37
C ARG A 59 -13.95 -68.30 -37.91
N LEU A 60 -15.13 -68.60 -37.39
CA LEU A 60 -15.58 -69.94 -37.09
C LEU A 60 -16.47 -70.46 -38.22
N MET A 61 -16.24 -71.69 -38.65
CA MET A 61 -16.99 -72.35 -39.71
C MET A 61 -17.52 -73.70 -39.22
N PHE A 62 -18.77 -73.98 -39.49
CA PHE A 62 -19.45 -75.22 -39.13
C PHE A 62 -20.37 -75.65 -40.26
N LYS A 63 -20.73 -76.95 -40.32
CA LYS A 63 -21.63 -77.44 -41.37
C LYS A 63 -23.04 -76.90 -41.11
N SER A 64 -23.68 -76.38 -42.15
CA SER A 64 -25.07 -75.95 -42.09
C SER A 64 -25.82 -76.44 -43.33
N ALA A 65 -27.07 -76.86 -43.14
CA ALA A 65 -27.95 -77.26 -44.22
C ALA A 65 -28.61 -76.06 -44.92
N THR A 66 -28.67 -74.91 -44.25
CA THR A 66 -29.37 -73.69 -44.70
C THR A 66 -28.41 -72.64 -45.24
N ALA A 67 -27.13 -72.66 -44.83
CA ALA A 67 -26.13 -71.71 -45.30
C ALA A 67 -25.74 -71.93 -46.77
N GLU A 68 -25.48 -70.84 -47.48
CA GLU A 68 -24.94 -70.89 -48.84
C GLU A 68 -23.57 -71.60 -48.85
N GLY A 69 -23.42 -72.61 -49.71
CA GLY A 69 -22.21 -73.43 -49.79
C GLY A 69 -22.07 -74.48 -48.69
N GLY A 70 -23.10 -74.70 -47.85
CA GLY A 70 -23.17 -75.77 -46.86
C GLY A 70 -22.41 -75.51 -45.56
N TYR A 71 -21.95 -74.27 -45.34
CA TYR A 71 -21.20 -73.87 -44.15
C TYR A 71 -21.69 -72.54 -43.57
N GLY A 72 -22.09 -72.56 -42.30
CA GLY A 72 -22.29 -71.35 -41.51
C GLY A 72 -20.95 -70.71 -41.12
N LYS A 73 -20.95 -69.40 -40.90
CA LYS A 73 -19.77 -68.58 -40.59
C LYS A 73 -20.08 -67.61 -39.46
N HIS A 74 -19.39 -67.76 -38.34
CA HIS A 74 -19.46 -66.80 -37.24
C HIS A 74 -18.12 -66.09 -37.10
N ASP A 75 -18.13 -64.77 -37.25
CA ASP A 75 -16.96 -63.92 -37.17
C ASP A 75 -16.90 -63.25 -35.80
N TYR A 76 -15.79 -63.46 -35.09
CA TYR A 76 -15.52 -62.86 -33.80
C TYR A 76 -14.36 -61.88 -33.93
N LEU A 77 -14.43 -60.77 -33.21
CA LEU A 77 -13.25 -59.95 -33.00
C LEU A 77 -12.58 -60.42 -31.71
N ALA A 78 -11.32 -60.85 -31.74
CA ALA A 78 -10.68 -61.31 -30.50
C ALA A 78 -10.29 -60.13 -29.60
N THR A 79 -10.48 -60.31 -28.29
CA THR A 79 -9.93 -59.40 -27.29
C THR A 79 -8.44 -59.67 -27.13
N VAL A 80 -7.62 -58.62 -27.21
CA VAL A 80 -6.18 -58.69 -26.95
C VAL A 80 -5.96 -58.63 -25.43
N GLU A 81 -5.48 -59.73 -24.85
CA GLU A 81 -5.22 -59.85 -23.41
C GLU A 81 -3.79 -59.45 -23.06
N ASP A 82 -2.83 -59.85 -23.90
CA ASP A 82 -1.42 -59.47 -23.76
C ASP A 82 -0.86 -59.12 -25.15
N PRO A 83 -0.76 -57.83 -25.49
CA PRO A 83 -0.30 -57.39 -26.80
C PRO A 83 1.18 -57.70 -27.04
N VAL A 84 1.99 -57.81 -25.99
CA VAL A 84 3.44 -58.07 -26.11
C VAL A 84 3.68 -59.55 -26.40
N ASN A 85 2.96 -60.44 -25.71
CA ASN A 85 3.08 -61.88 -25.85
C ASN A 85 2.12 -62.51 -26.88
N GLY A 86 1.34 -61.70 -27.59
CA GLY A 86 0.44 -62.15 -28.65
C GLY A 86 -0.72 -62.99 -28.13
N ILE A 87 -1.24 -62.69 -26.94
CA ILE A 87 -2.30 -63.46 -26.32
C ILE A 87 -3.64 -62.79 -26.61
N VAL A 88 -4.53 -63.56 -27.22
CA VAL A 88 -5.88 -63.12 -27.56
C VAL A 88 -6.90 -64.14 -27.11
N PHE A 89 -8.15 -63.74 -26.98
CA PHE A 89 -9.25 -64.67 -26.74
C PHE A 89 -10.56 -64.24 -27.38
N ILE A 90 -11.43 -65.22 -27.58
CA ILE A 90 -12.85 -65.01 -27.84
C ILE A 90 -13.65 -65.78 -26.78
N VAL A 91 -14.79 -65.24 -26.39
CA VAL A 91 -15.83 -65.97 -25.66
C VAL A 91 -16.91 -66.28 -26.67
N LEU A 92 -17.30 -67.56 -26.77
CA LEU A 92 -18.35 -67.97 -27.71
C LEU A 92 -19.70 -67.46 -27.23
N GLU A 93 -20.49 -66.93 -28.15
CA GLU A 93 -21.86 -66.48 -27.91
C GLU A 93 -22.81 -67.67 -27.87
N ASP A 94 -23.96 -67.50 -27.23
CA ASP A 94 -24.91 -68.59 -27.01
C ASP A 94 -25.47 -69.21 -28.31
N ASN A 95 -25.49 -68.45 -29.41
CA ASN A 95 -26.01 -68.90 -30.71
C ASN A 95 -25.16 -70.06 -31.30
N ILE A 96 -23.82 -69.97 -31.28
CA ILE A 96 -22.95 -71.03 -31.83
C ILE A 96 -22.97 -72.28 -30.96
N LEU A 97 -23.28 -72.14 -29.67
CA LEU A 97 -23.46 -73.27 -28.75
C LEU A 97 -24.67 -74.15 -29.10
N GLY A 98 -25.55 -73.68 -29.99
CA GLY A 98 -26.62 -74.48 -30.61
C GLY A 98 -26.12 -75.50 -31.64
N TYR A 99 -24.92 -75.31 -32.20
CA TYR A 99 -24.32 -76.28 -33.11
C TYR A 99 -23.76 -77.50 -32.37
N VAL A 100 -23.97 -78.70 -32.90
CA VAL A 100 -23.36 -79.94 -32.38
C VAL A 100 -22.47 -80.55 -33.44
N GLY A 101 -21.16 -80.56 -33.19
CA GLY A 101 -20.19 -81.11 -34.12
C GLY A 101 -18.84 -80.42 -34.08
N LYS A 102 -18.07 -80.63 -35.15
CA LYS A 102 -16.75 -80.03 -35.33
C LYS A 102 -16.90 -78.60 -35.86
N VAL A 103 -16.23 -77.66 -35.21
CA VAL A 103 -16.09 -76.27 -35.65
C VAL A 103 -14.65 -76.04 -36.09
N GLY A 104 -14.46 -75.47 -37.26
CA GLY A 104 -13.16 -74.99 -37.74
C GLY A 104 -13.01 -73.51 -37.43
N GLY A 105 -11.83 -73.09 -37.01
CA GLY A 105 -11.49 -71.70 -36.77
C GLY A 105 -10.31 -71.26 -37.62
N SER A 106 -10.33 -70.01 -38.08
CA SER A 106 -9.24 -69.35 -38.79
C SER A 106 -8.95 -68.02 -38.12
N VAL A 107 -7.69 -67.74 -37.83
CA VAL A 107 -7.24 -66.49 -37.20
C VAL A 107 -6.64 -65.55 -38.26
N TYR A 108 -7.06 -64.30 -38.24
CA TYR A 108 -6.53 -63.22 -39.06
C TYR A 108 -5.95 -62.13 -38.15
N ILE A 109 -4.99 -61.36 -38.65
CA ILE A 109 -4.42 -60.21 -37.93
C ILE A 109 -4.40 -59.03 -38.88
N ASP A 110 -5.08 -57.95 -38.52
CA ASP A 110 -5.04 -56.69 -39.26
C ASP A 110 -4.25 -55.66 -38.44
N PHE A 111 -3.21 -55.10 -39.06
CA PHE A 111 -2.40 -54.04 -38.48
C PHE A 111 -2.96 -52.67 -38.89
N PRO A 112 -2.70 -51.62 -38.09
CA PRO A 112 -3.24 -50.27 -38.33
C PRO A 112 -2.74 -49.58 -39.61
N ASN A 113 -1.78 -50.17 -40.33
CA ASN A 113 -1.22 -49.65 -41.58
C ASN A 113 -1.73 -50.40 -42.82
N ASP A 114 -2.98 -50.86 -42.77
CA ASP A 114 -3.68 -51.63 -43.82
C ASP A 114 -2.99 -52.94 -44.22
N ARG A 115 -2.03 -53.41 -43.41
CA ARG A 115 -1.39 -54.72 -43.60
C ARG A 115 -2.18 -55.76 -42.85
N SER A 116 -2.41 -56.90 -43.48
CA SER A 116 -3.05 -58.04 -42.83
C SER A 116 -2.25 -59.34 -42.98
N LEU A 117 -2.52 -60.29 -42.09
CA LEU A 117 -2.00 -61.65 -42.13
C LEU A 117 -3.18 -62.62 -42.10
N ASP A 118 -3.36 -63.39 -43.18
CA ASP A 118 -4.05 -64.67 -43.08
C ASP A 118 -3.08 -65.65 -42.43
N THR A 119 -3.34 -65.97 -41.16
CA THR A 119 -2.46 -66.88 -40.47
C THR A 119 -2.81 -68.28 -40.98
N ALA A 120 -1.81 -69.08 -41.37
CA ALA A 120 -2.00 -70.53 -41.55
C ALA A 120 -2.52 -71.23 -40.26
N GLY A 121 -2.71 -70.46 -39.17
CA GLY A 121 -3.31 -70.76 -37.89
C GLY A 121 -4.79 -71.16 -37.92
N ARG A 122 -5.07 -72.22 -38.65
CA ARG A 122 -6.35 -72.92 -38.59
C ARG A 122 -6.38 -73.80 -37.35
N PHE A 123 -7.52 -73.86 -36.67
CA PHE A 123 -7.73 -74.73 -35.52
C PHE A 123 -9.09 -75.40 -35.58
N THR A 124 -9.29 -76.44 -34.76
CA THR A 124 -10.57 -77.14 -34.69
C THR A 124 -10.91 -77.52 -33.26
N PHE A 125 -12.18 -77.37 -32.89
CA PHE A 125 -12.74 -77.79 -31.61
C PHE A 125 -14.12 -78.43 -31.83
N TYR A 126 -14.72 -78.94 -30.75
CA TYR A 126 -16.03 -79.56 -30.80
C TYR A 126 -17.01 -78.85 -29.86
N ILE A 127 -18.27 -78.79 -30.30
CA ILE A 127 -19.40 -78.45 -29.44
C ILE A 127 -20.26 -79.70 -29.29
N LYS A 128 -20.64 -80.02 -28.05
CA LYS A 128 -21.50 -81.15 -27.71
C LYS A 128 -22.76 -80.68 -26.99
N ARG A 129 -23.82 -81.46 -27.14
CA ARG A 129 -25.06 -81.24 -26.40
C ARG A 129 -24.89 -81.61 -24.94
N SER A 130 -25.22 -80.69 -24.03
CA SER A 130 -25.29 -80.98 -22.60
C SER A 130 -26.49 -81.89 -22.29
N PRO A 131 -26.37 -82.88 -21.39
CA PRO A 131 -27.49 -83.73 -20.98
C PRO A 131 -28.65 -82.99 -20.29
N ILE A 132 -28.40 -81.79 -19.78
CA ILE A 132 -29.38 -80.97 -19.02
C ILE A 132 -30.01 -79.86 -19.86
N ASP A 133 -29.66 -79.74 -21.15
CA ASP A 133 -30.25 -78.74 -22.03
C ASP A 133 -31.42 -79.34 -22.81
N ASP A 134 -32.63 -78.99 -22.40
CA ASP A 134 -33.88 -79.44 -23.04
C ASP A 134 -34.12 -78.79 -24.41
N SER A 135 -33.50 -77.64 -24.70
CA SER A 135 -33.64 -76.89 -25.94
C SER A 135 -32.31 -76.43 -26.53
N THR A 136 -32.27 -76.29 -27.85
CA THR A 136 -31.09 -75.83 -28.60
C THR A 136 -31.23 -74.33 -28.86
N PRO A 137 -30.23 -73.51 -28.50
CA PRO A 137 -30.17 -72.14 -29.00
C PRO A 137 -30.34 -72.11 -30.51
N GLU A 138 -31.03 -71.10 -31.03
CA GLU A 138 -31.14 -70.93 -32.47
C GLU A 138 -29.75 -70.66 -33.06
N LEU A 139 -29.35 -71.48 -34.03
CA LEU A 139 -28.07 -71.37 -34.70
C LEU A 139 -28.24 -70.50 -35.93
N GLU A 140 -27.72 -69.28 -35.87
CA GLU A 140 -27.65 -68.40 -37.03
C GLU A 140 -26.58 -68.89 -38.02
N ASP A 141 -26.85 -68.85 -39.32
CA ASP A 141 -25.85 -69.22 -40.33
C ASP A 141 -24.70 -68.21 -40.42
N TYR A 142 -24.99 -66.93 -40.17
CA TYR A 142 -24.02 -65.84 -40.24
C TYR A 142 -24.15 -64.96 -39.01
N TYR A 143 -23.03 -64.72 -38.33
CA TYR A 143 -23.00 -63.91 -37.12
C TYR A 143 -21.71 -63.10 -37.06
N PHE A 144 -21.77 -61.88 -36.50
CA PHE A 144 -20.59 -61.06 -36.23
C PHE A 144 -20.64 -60.42 -34.84
N ASN A 145 -19.69 -60.78 -33.97
CA ASN A 145 -19.62 -60.27 -32.59
C ASN A 145 -18.96 -58.87 -32.48
N GLY A 146 -18.28 -58.39 -33.51
CA GLY A 146 -17.53 -57.12 -33.43
C GLY A 146 -18.41 -55.88 -33.17
N PHE A 147 -19.71 -55.94 -33.47
CA PHE A 147 -20.65 -54.87 -33.12
C PHE A 147 -20.80 -54.70 -31.60
N SER A 148 -20.98 -55.80 -30.86
CA SER A 148 -21.10 -55.76 -29.39
C SER A 148 -19.86 -55.16 -28.74
N GLN A 149 -18.67 -55.57 -29.18
CA GLN A 149 -17.42 -55.01 -28.66
C GLN A 149 -17.24 -53.53 -28.98
N THR A 150 -17.77 -53.08 -30.12
CA THR A 150 -17.75 -51.66 -30.49
C THR A 150 -18.69 -50.85 -29.59
N ILE A 151 -19.88 -51.39 -29.31
CA ILE A 151 -20.85 -50.79 -28.36
C ILE A 151 -20.22 -50.68 -26.98
N ASP A 152 -19.64 -51.76 -26.43
CA ASP A 152 -19.01 -51.76 -25.11
C ASP A 152 -17.90 -50.68 -24.99
N LYS A 153 -17.10 -50.51 -26.05
CA LYS A 153 -16.07 -49.46 -26.11
C LYS A 153 -16.68 -48.07 -26.12
N ILE A 154 -17.76 -47.85 -26.88
CA ILE A 154 -18.47 -46.57 -26.93
C ILE A 154 -19.10 -46.26 -25.57
N GLU A 155 -19.76 -47.23 -24.93
CA GLU A 155 -20.35 -47.08 -23.60
C GLU A 155 -19.30 -46.74 -22.55
N LYS A 156 -18.12 -47.38 -22.61
CA LYS A 156 -17.00 -47.05 -21.75
C LYS A 156 -16.49 -45.63 -21.98
N ILE A 157 -16.30 -45.22 -23.24
CA ILE A 157 -15.87 -43.85 -23.58
C ILE A 157 -16.89 -42.83 -23.07
N LEU A 158 -18.18 -43.11 -23.19
CA LEU A 158 -19.25 -42.27 -22.67
C LEU A 158 -19.21 -42.17 -21.13
N ALA A 159 -19.03 -43.29 -20.44
CA ALA A 159 -18.94 -43.33 -18.98
C ALA A 159 -17.70 -42.58 -18.46
N ASP A 160 -16.53 -42.85 -19.04
CA ASP A 160 -15.26 -42.20 -18.67
C ASP A 160 -15.32 -40.70 -18.97
N GLY A 161 -15.85 -40.32 -20.14
CA GLY A 161 -16.02 -38.93 -20.54
C GLY A 161 -16.99 -38.16 -19.62
N LYS A 162 -18.10 -38.79 -19.21
CA LYS A 162 -19.03 -38.21 -18.24
C LYS A 162 -18.35 -37.96 -16.89
N LEU A 163 -17.61 -38.94 -16.38
CA LEU A 163 -16.89 -38.82 -15.10
C LEU A 163 -15.81 -37.73 -15.15
N GLU A 164 -15.06 -37.63 -16.25
CA GLU A 164 -14.07 -36.57 -16.44
C GLU A 164 -14.71 -35.19 -16.47
N ILE A 165 -15.86 -35.04 -17.16
CA ILE A 165 -16.62 -33.79 -17.19
C ILE A 165 -17.12 -33.42 -15.79
N GLU A 166 -17.73 -34.34 -15.07
CA GLU A 166 -18.21 -34.11 -13.69
C GLU A 166 -17.08 -33.68 -12.75
N LYS A 167 -15.91 -34.31 -12.86
CA LYS A 167 -14.72 -33.92 -12.10
C LYS A 167 -14.26 -32.50 -12.44
N LYS A 168 -14.17 -32.14 -13.73
CA LYS A 168 -13.77 -30.80 -14.18
C LYS A 168 -14.78 -29.73 -13.75
N ILE A 169 -16.07 -30.05 -13.72
CA ILE A 169 -17.12 -29.16 -13.21
C ILE A 169 -16.88 -28.91 -11.72
N ALA A 170 -16.73 -29.94 -10.90
CA ALA A 170 -16.51 -29.78 -9.46
C ALA A 170 -15.22 -28.99 -9.13
N GLU A 171 -14.13 -29.24 -9.86
CA GLU A 171 -12.89 -28.47 -9.73
C GLU A 171 -13.08 -27.01 -10.12
N SER A 172 -13.87 -26.73 -11.17
CA SER A 172 -14.17 -25.37 -11.63
C SER A 172 -15.06 -24.62 -10.64
N GLU A 173 -16.10 -25.27 -10.10
CA GLU A 173 -16.98 -24.70 -9.07
C GLU A 173 -16.18 -24.30 -7.83
N THR A 174 -15.31 -25.20 -7.35
CA THR A 174 -14.43 -24.92 -6.19
C THR A 174 -13.52 -23.71 -6.43
N GLN A 175 -12.94 -23.59 -7.63
CA GLN A 175 -12.09 -22.45 -8.00
C GLN A 175 -12.88 -21.14 -8.11
N ILE A 176 -14.10 -21.19 -8.65
CA ILE A 176 -15.00 -20.04 -8.75
C ILE A 176 -15.38 -19.56 -7.36
N ASP A 177 -15.81 -20.45 -6.47
CA ASP A 177 -16.19 -20.12 -5.10
C ASP A 177 -15.04 -19.48 -4.32
N ALA A 178 -13.82 -20.00 -4.48
CA ALA A 178 -12.63 -19.41 -3.87
C ALA A 178 -12.37 -17.98 -4.36
N LYS A 179 -12.49 -17.72 -5.67
CA LYS A 179 -12.31 -16.38 -6.26
C LYS A 179 -13.42 -15.43 -5.84
N VAL A 180 -14.67 -15.90 -5.79
CA VAL A 180 -15.81 -15.09 -5.34
C VAL A 180 -15.63 -14.69 -3.87
N LYS A 181 -15.22 -15.63 -3.02
CA LYS A 181 -14.94 -15.36 -1.60
C LYS A 181 -13.82 -14.34 -1.42
N ASP A 182 -12.66 -14.55 -2.05
CA ASP A 182 -11.54 -13.60 -2.00
C ASP A 182 -11.95 -12.20 -2.50
N THR A 183 -12.74 -12.14 -3.57
CA THR A 183 -13.27 -10.87 -4.09
C THR A 183 -14.20 -10.19 -3.08
N ASN A 184 -15.12 -10.94 -2.46
CA ASN A 184 -16.04 -10.42 -1.45
C ASN A 184 -15.31 -9.92 -0.19
N ASP A 185 -14.26 -10.63 0.25
CA ASP A 185 -13.44 -10.22 1.38
C ASP A 185 -12.72 -8.90 1.08
N LYS A 186 -12.15 -8.75 -0.13
CA LYS A 186 -11.53 -7.50 -0.60
C LYS A 186 -12.53 -6.34 -0.69
N ILE A 187 -13.73 -6.57 -1.22
CA ILE A 187 -14.80 -5.56 -1.28
C ILE A 187 -15.21 -5.14 0.13
N THR A 188 -15.39 -6.10 1.04
CA THR A 188 -15.74 -5.83 2.44
C THR A 188 -14.68 -4.97 3.11
N LYS A 189 -13.40 -5.30 2.91
CA LYS A 189 -12.29 -4.53 3.44
C LYS A 189 -12.24 -3.11 2.85
N ALA A 190 -12.41 -2.98 1.53
CA ALA A 190 -12.46 -1.67 0.87
C ALA A 190 -13.61 -0.80 1.42
N ASN A 191 -14.79 -1.39 1.67
CA ASN A 191 -15.92 -0.68 2.27
C ASN A 191 -15.62 -0.20 3.70
N GLN A 192 -14.92 -1.00 4.51
CA GLN A 192 -14.47 -0.59 5.85
C GLN A 192 -13.46 0.57 5.80
N ASP A 193 -12.53 0.49 4.84
CA ASP A 193 -11.52 1.54 4.66
C ASP A 193 -12.17 2.85 4.19
N VAL A 194 -13.16 2.79 3.28
CA VAL A 194 -13.97 3.95 2.87
C VAL A 194 -14.73 4.56 4.07
N ALA A 195 -15.37 3.75 4.91
CA ALA A 195 -16.05 4.24 6.11
C ALA A 195 -15.09 4.96 7.08
N THR A 196 -13.88 4.41 7.23
CA THR A 196 -12.81 5.03 8.05
C THR A 196 -12.35 6.35 7.46
N LEU A 197 -12.15 6.41 6.14
CA LEU A 197 -11.78 7.64 5.43
C LEU A 197 -12.85 8.72 5.59
N ASN A 198 -14.13 8.38 5.42
CA ASN A 198 -15.24 9.33 5.64
C ASN A 198 -15.22 9.91 7.05
N THR A 199 -15.04 9.06 8.07
CA THR A 199 -14.92 9.52 9.47
C THR A 199 -13.75 10.47 9.68
N ASN A 200 -12.62 10.22 9.01
CA ASN A 200 -11.44 11.10 9.11
C ASN A 200 -11.64 12.42 8.37
N ILE A 201 -12.35 12.41 7.23
CA ILE A 201 -12.73 13.62 6.49
C ILE A 201 -13.63 14.49 7.36
N ASP A 202 -14.64 13.91 8.02
CA ASP A 202 -15.52 14.66 8.92
C ASP A 202 -14.74 15.35 10.04
N LYS A 203 -13.82 14.61 10.72
CA LYS A 203 -12.94 15.19 11.74
C LYS A 203 -12.02 16.29 11.21
N ALA A 204 -11.54 16.16 9.98
CA ALA A 204 -10.71 17.18 9.36
C ALA A 204 -11.51 18.45 9.06
N ASN A 205 -12.76 18.30 8.57
CA ASN A 205 -13.68 19.40 8.34
C ASN A 205 -13.98 20.14 9.65
N ASP A 206 -14.29 19.43 10.73
CA ASP A 206 -14.52 20.04 12.06
C ASP A 206 -13.32 20.90 12.51
N ARG A 207 -12.10 20.42 12.29
CA ARG A 207 -10.87 21.17 12.62
C ARG A 207 -10.65 22.38 11.72
N ILE A 208 -10.98 22.27 10.44
CA ILE A 208 -10.92 23.39 9.49
C ILE A 208 -11.90 24.48 9.94
N ASP A 209 -13.13 24.11 10.28
CA ASP A 209 -14.14 25.04 10.77
C ASP A 209 -13.71 25.73 12.06
N GLN A 210 -13.15 24.98 13.01
CA GLN A 210 -12.58 25.54 14.24
C GLN A 210 -11.45 26.54 13.92
N THR A 211 -10.56 26.19 13.00
CA THR A 211 -9.43 27.05 12.60
C THR A 211 -9.94 28.33 11.93
N ASN A 212 -10.95 28.23 11.06
CA ASN A 212 -11.57 29.38 10.41
C ASN A 212 -12.21 30.32 11.43
N GLN A 213 -12.86 29.81 12.47
CA GLN A 213 -13.37 30.63 13.58
C GLN A 213 -12.24 31.37 14.30
N GLN A 214 -11.16 30.67 14.66
CA GLN A 214 -10.00 31.28 15.33
C GLN A 214 -9.33 32.37 14.47
N ILE A 215 -9.18 32.14 13.16
CA ILE A 215 -8.66 33.15 12.22
C ILE A 215 -9.60 34.36 12.18
N GLY A 216 -10.92 34.14 12.18
CA GLY A 216 -11.91 35.21 12.26
C GLY A 216 -11.76 36.05 13.52
N ASP A 217 -11.58 35.41 14.67
CA ASP A 217 -11.39 36.09 15.96
C ASP A 217 -10.06 36.85 16.03
N LEU A 218 -8.97 36.29 15.51
CA LEU A 218 -7.69 36.99 15.34
C LEU A 218 -7.82 38.22 14.42
N GLY A 219 -8.63 38.11 13.36
CA GLY A 219 -8.94 39.23 12.47
C GLY A 219 -9.66 40.37 13.20
N LYS A 220 -10.60 40.06 14.11
CA LYS A 220 -11.27 41.06 14.96
C LYS A 220 -10.27 41.70 15.94
N LEU A 221 -9.41 40.89 16.56
CA LEU A 221 -8.38 41.36 17.49
C LEU A 221 -7.43 42.35 16.82
N LYS A 222 -6.92 42.01 15.63
CA LYS A 222 -6.05 42.88 14.83
C LYS A 222 -6.73 44.23 14.56
N LYS A 223 -8.01 44.24 14.17
CA LYS A 223 -8.77 45.48 13.92
C LYS A 223 -8.93 46.34 15.18
N MET A 224 -9.17 45.74 16.34
CA MET A 224 -9.25 46.48 17.61
C MET A 224 -7.93 47.18 17.94
N TYR A 225 -6.79 46.51 17.79
CA TYR A 225 -5.49 47.08 18.16
C TYR A 225 -4.85 47.97 17.09
N SER A 226 -5.08 47.73 15.80
CA SER A 226 -4.49 48.57 14.72
C SER A 226 -5.07 49.99 14.68
N ASN A 227 -6.24 50.21 15.28
CA ASN A 227 -6.90 51.52 15.34
C ASN A 227 -6.86 52.15 16.75
N SER A 228 -6.22 51.49 17.74
CA SER A 228 -6.09 52.04 19.09
C SER A 228 -4.74 52.74 19.25
N ILE A 229 -4.77 53.99 19.70
CA ILE A 229 -3.60 54.74 20.21
C ILE A 229 -3.54 54.73 21.74
N ASP A 230 -4.52 54.11 22.39
CA ASP A 230 -4.65 54.04 23.84
C ASP A 230 -4.16 52.67 24.33
N PHE A 231 -2.91 52.65 24.78
CA PHE A 231 -2.30 51.55 25.52
C PHE A 231 -1.94 52.02 26.94
N GLY A 232 -2.85 52.77 27.59
CA GLY A 232 -2.67 53.30 28.95
C GLY A 232 -1.94 54.65 28.99
N ASP A 233 -1.58 55.11 30.20
CA ASP A 233 -1.06 56.45 30.50
C ASP A 233 0.35 56.77 29.95
N TYR A 234 0.83 56.05 28.93
CA TYR A 234 2.13 56.32 28.30
C TYR A 234 2.00 57.44 27.25
N ASP A 235 2.79 58.50 27.43
CA ASP A 235 2.93 59.57 26.43
C ASP A 235 3.84 59.14 25.28
N TYR A 236 3.22 58.76 24.17
CA TYR A 236 3.88 58.39 22.92
C TYR A 236 4.02 59.56 21.93
N SER A 237 4.03 60.82 22.39
CA SER A 237 4.14 62.04 21.55
C SER A 237 5.42 62.18 20.71
N GLY A 238 6.26 61.14 20.65
CA GLY A 238 7.42 61.06 19.75
C GLY A 238 8.62 61.90 20.18
N ARG A 239 8.61 62.44 21.41
CA ARG A 239 9.72 63.23 21.98
C ARG A 239 10.13 62.65 23.33
N PRO A 240 10.98 61.62 23.38
CA PRO A 240 11.46 61.07 24.64
C PRO A 240 12.15 62.17 25.45
N ASN A 241 11.83 62.29 26.74
CA ASN A 241 12.60 63.12 27.66
C ASN A 241 14.00 62.51 27.80
N LEU A 242 15.02 63.22 27.32
CA LEU A 242 16.41 62.76 27.33
C LEU A 242 17.15 63.16 28.62
N PHE A 243 16.51 63.94 29.49
CA PHE A 243 17.11 64.41 30.72
C PHE A 243 16.91 63.41 31.87
N LEU A 244 17.78 63.49 32.88
CA LEU A 244 17.67 62.65 34.06
C LEU A 244 16.34 62.94 34.80
N ASN A 245 15.72 61.90 35.37
CA ASN A 245 14.69 62.11 36.37
C ASN A 245 15.34 62.80 37.58
N LEU A 246 15.05 64.09 37.73
CA LEU A 246 15.74 64.95 38.68
C LEU A 246 15.15 64.81 40.08
N ASP A 247 16.02 64.50 41.03
CA ASP A 247 15.75 64.61 42.47
C ASP A 247 16.94 65.33 43.12
N PHE A 248 16.82 65.67 44.41
CA PHE A 248 17.85 66.41 45.13
C PHE A 248 19.22 65.71 45.15
N SER A 249 19.25 64.37 45.06
CA SER A 249 20.49 63.57 45.05
C SER A 249 21.33 63.75 43.78
N LYS A 250 20.77 64.36 42.73
CA LYS A 250 21.46 64.64 41.46
C LYS A 250 22.14 66.00 41.41
N LEU A 251 21.95 66.84 42.44
CA LEU A 251 22.61 68.15 42.54
C LEU A 251 24.00 68.00 43.16
N SER A 252 24.93 68.81 42.68
CA SER A 252 26.32 68.77 43.14
C SER A 252 26.95 70.17 43.20
N LYS A 253 27.94 70.32 44.09
CA LYS A 253 28.85 71.48 44.09
C LYS A 253 29.96 71.35 43.04
N ASN A 254 30.12 70.18 42.41
CA ASN A 254 31.11 69.92 41.36
C ASN A 254 30.40 69.45 40.07
N ALA A 255 30.94 69.82 38.92
CA ALA A 255 30.44 69.46 37.60
C ALA A 255 30.76 68.02 37.17
N SER A 256 31.85 67.42 37.68
CA SER A 256 32.33 66.10 37.22
C SER A 256 31.82 64.92 38.03
N GLU A 257 31.42 65.13 39.28
CA GLU A 257 31.02 64.09 40.22
C GLU A 257 29.92 64.59 41.16
N ILE A 258 29.08 63.66 41.64
CA ILE A 258 28.03 63.97 42.60
C ILE A 258 28.66 64.07 43.99
N THR A 259 28.66 65.28 44.54
CA THR A 259 29.11 65.62 45.89
C THR A 259 28.05 66.47 46.57
N GLU A 260 28.05 66.54 47.90
CA GLU A 260 27.07 67.31 48.64
C GLU A 260 26.95 68.75 48.09
N PRO A 261 25.73 69.18 47.67
CA PRO A 261 25.53 70.50 47.08
C PRO A 261 25.82 71.60 48.12
N PRO A 262 26.10 72.84 47.67
CA PRO A 262 26.36 73.95 48.58
C PRO A 262 25.18 74.20 49.53
N ALA A 263 25.44 74.66 50.76
CA ALA A 263 24.39 74.77 51.78
C ALA A 263 23.25 75.74 51.41
N TYR A 264 23.47 76.70 50.51
CA TYR A 264 22.43 77.57 49.94
C TYR A 264 21.46 76.83 48.99
N VAL A 265 21.73 75.57 48.63
CA VAL A 265 20.83 74.72 47.85
C VAL A 265 19.98 73.90 48.82
N LYS A 266 18.67 74.10 48.82
CA LYS A 266 17.74 73.43 49.74
C LYS A 266 16.83 72.46 49.00
N ASP A 267 16.53 71.32 49.65
CA ASP A 267 15.56 70.35 49.14
C ASP A 267 14.13 70.84 49.39
N GLY A 268 13.38 71.08 48.32
CA GLY A 268 11.97 71.44 48.34
C GLY A 268 11.04 70.27 48.03
N GLY A 269 11.55 69.03 48.02
CA GLY A 269 10.83 67.80 47.70
C GLY A 269 10.65 67.61 46.20
N SER A 270 9.72 68.35 45.59
CA SER A 270 9.44 68.29 44.15
C SER A 270 10.30 69.25 43.31
N HIS A 271 11.14 70.03 43.97
CA HIS A 271 12.02 71.05 43.39
C HIS A 271 13.19 71.29 44.35
N PHE A 272 14.18 72.06 43.93
CA PHE A 272 15.22 72.58 44.80
C PHE A 272 15.20 74.11 44.79
N VAL A 273 15.66 74.70 45.88
CA VAL A 273 15.69 76.15 46.07
C VAL A 273 17.12 76.61 46.12
N LEU A 274 17.45 77.64 45.34
CA LEU A 274 18.71 78.37 45.44
C LEU A 274 18.51 79.59 46.35
N ASP A 275 18.74 79.41 47.65
CA ASP A 275 18.54 80.43 48.68
C ASP A 275 19.78 81.30 48.84
N PHE A 276 19.85 82.40 48.09
CA PHE A 276 20.96 83.33 48.15
C PHE A 276 20.96 84.24 49.37
N SER A 277 19.97 84.12 50.27
CA SER A 277 19.99 84.77 51.58
C SER A 277 20.74 83.96 52.64
N ASP A 278 21.01 82.68 52.37
CA ASP A 278 21.79 81.80 53.25
C ASP A 278 23.24 82.33 53.37
N PRO A 279 23.83 82.42 54.58
CA PRO A 279 25.20 82.92 54.77
C PRO A 279 26.27 82.22 53.92
N SER A 280 26.04 80.95 53.54
CA SER A 280 26.95 80.19 52.67
C SER A 280 27.03 80.71 51.23
N ALA A 281 26.12 81.61 50.81
CA ALA A 281 26.13 82.23 49.49
C ALA A 281 26.92 83.56 49.43
N ASN A 282 27.45 84.05 50.56
CA ASN A 282 28.20 85.31 50.60
C ASN A 282 29.62 85.15 50.03
N ASP A 283 30.03 86.11 49.19
CA ASP A 283 31.39 86.23 48.62
C ASP A 283 31.94 84.98 47.88
N VAL A 284 31.05 84.10 47.40
CA VAL A 284 31.40 82.89 46.64
C VAL A 284 30.71 82.84 45.27
N SER A 285 31.26 82.05 44.34
CA SER A 285 30.57 81.71 43.09
C SER A 285 29.40 80.76 43.38
N ARG A 286 28.18 81.19 43.05
CA ARG A 286 26.92 80.49 43.41
C ARG A 286 26.48 79.49 42.34
N SER A 287 27.35 78.54 42.03
CA SER A 287 27.04 77.50 41.03
C SER A 287 26.49 76.24 41.69
N VAL A 288 25.52 75.62 41.04
CA VAL A 288 25.06 74.26 41.33
C VAL A 288 25.11 73.51 40.01
N TYR A 289 25.46 72.22 40.06
CA TYR A 289 25.65 71.40 38.87
C TYR A 289 24.76 70.17 38.95
N ILE A 290 24.39 69.64 37.79
CA ILE A 290 23.85 68.29 37.63
C ILE A 290 24.86 67.51 36.78
N PRO A 291 25.77 66.74 37.41
CA PRO A 291 26.75 65.92 36.70
C PRO A 291 26.11 64.78 35.92
N SER A 292 26.89 64.18 35.01
CA SER A 292 26.55 62.93 34.32
C SER A 292 25.26 63.01 33.49
N VAL A 293 24.98 64.18 32.93
CA VAL A 293 23.92 64.34 31.92
C VAL A 293 24.31 63.54 30.67
N GLY A 294 23.38 62.80 30.09
CA GLY A 294 23.63 61.99 28.88
C GLY A 294 24.22 62.83 27.74
N ARG A 295 25.22 62.28 27.04
CA ARG A 295 25.85 62.94 25.90
C ARG A 295 24.83 63.08 24.77
N LEU A 296 24.60 64.31 24.34
CA LEU A 296 23.73 64.62 23.20
C LEU A 296 24.46 64.38 21.88
N GLU A 297 23.73 63.95 20.86
CA GLU A 297 24.28 63.68 19.53
C GLU A 297 24.67 64.98 18.82
N LYS A 298 25.84 64.98 18.19
CA LYS A 298 26.35 66.11 17.42
C LYS A 298 25.51 66.32 16.16
N GLY A 299 25.24 67.57 15.79
CA GLY A 299 24.40 67.94 14.64
C GLY A 299 22.89 67.84 14.92
N SER A 300 22.47 67.19 16.01
CA SER A 300 21.06 67.04 16.37
C SER A 300 20.52 68.28 17.12
N THR A 301 19.25 68.58 16.88
CA THR A 301 18.52 69.71 17.50
C THR A 301 17.66 69.23 18.66
N TYR A 302 17.81 69.87 19.81
CA TYR A 302 17.12 69.57 21.06
C TYR A 302 16.34 70.78 21.57
N ILE A 303 15.32 70.50 22.37
CA ILE A 303 14.57 71.52 23.11
C ILE A 303 14.82 71.25 24.59
N VAL A 304 15.30 72.26 25.30
CA VAL A 304 15.35 72.24 26.76
C VAL A 304 14.16 73.02 27.30
N THR A 305 13.56 72.54 28.37
CA THR A 305 12.52 73.23 29.13
C THR A 305 12.86 73.13 30.61
N VAL A 306 13.04 74.27 31.27
CA VAL A 306 13.33 74.35 32.70
C VAL A 306 12.11 74.93 33.41
N PRO A 307 11.40 74.16 34.25
CA PRO A 307 10.40 74.69 35.16
C PRO A 307 11.11 75.49 36.26
N ILE A 308 10.76 76.76 36.42
CA ILE A 308 11.40 77.64 37.40
C ILE A 308 10.40 78.63 37.99
N MET A 309 10.66 79.05 39.23
CA MET A 309 10.02 80.17 39.89
C MET A 309 11.13 81.11 40.40
N ILE A 310 10.93 82.41 40.23
CA ILE A 310 11.86 83.45 40.65
C ILE A 310 11.21 84.20 41.81
N SER A 311 11.94 84.37 42.92
CA SER A 311 11.44 85.14 44.07
C SER A 311 11.32 86.62 43.74
N GLU A 312 10.44 87.34 44.46
CA GLU A 312 10.20 88.77 44.23
C GLU A 312 11.45 89.64 44.43
N ASP A 313 12.36 89.20 45.30
CA ASP A 313 13.61 89.88 45.66
C ASP A 313 14.82 89.45 44.80
N PHE A 314 14.66 88.49 43.89
CA PHE A 314 15.75 88.09 42.98
C PHE A 314 16.04 89.19 41.95
N SER A 315 17.35 89.44 41.73
CA SER A 315 17.88 90.47 40.82
C SER A 315 17.21 90.43 39.43
N THR A 316 16.93 91.60 38.88
CA THR A 316 16.39 91.76 37.51
C THR A 316 17.47 91.76 36.43
N ASN A 317 18.76 91.73 36.81
CA ASN A 317 19.87 91.60 35.86
C ASN A 317 20.15 90.14 35.53
N TYR A 318 19.29 89.54 34.71
CA TYR A 318 19.32 88.12 34.38
C TYR A 318 20.56 87.67 33.61
N GLY A 319 21.24 88.57 32.90
CA GLY A 319 22.47 88.26 32.16
C GLY A 319 23.60 87.71 33.04
N SER A 320 23.55 87.98 34.36
CA SER A 320 24.50 87.45 35.35
C SER A 320 24.06 86.14 36.01
N SER A 321 22.90 85.58 35.63
CA SER A 321 22.36 84.32 36.16
C SER A 321 22.02 83.31 35.05
N PRO A 322 22.99 82.93 34.20
CA PRO A 322 22.74 81.97 33.13
C PRO A 322 22.51 80.57 33.69
N ILE A 323 21.61 79.85 33.04
CA ILE A 323 21.42 78.40 33.16
C ILE A 323 22.09 77.78 31.94
N TYR A 324 22.90 76.73 32.13
CA TYR A 324 23.64 76.09 31.03
C TYR A 324 23.19 74.64 30.80
N PRO A 325 22.13 74.43 29.99
CA PRO A 325 21.51 73.12 29.76
C PRO A 325 22.42 71.96 29.43
N TYR A 326 23.52 72.26 28.74
CA TYR A 326 24.45 71.26 28.28
C TYR A 326 25.86 71.86 28.19
N CYS A 327 26.68 71.47 29.15
CA CYS A 327 28.10 71.77 29.19
C CYS A 327 28.91 70.51 28.87
N VAL A 328 29.99 70.69 28.11
CA VAL A 328 30.97 69.65 27.83
C VAL A 328 32.33 70.12 28.36
N SER A 329 32.97 69.31 29.21
CA SER A 329 34.33 69.59 29.68
C SER A 329 35.35 68.68 29.01
N ALA A 330 36.43 69.25 28.46
CA ALA A 330 37.54 68.52 27.86
C ALA A 330 38.86 69.22 28.19
N ASN A 331 39.86 68.50 28.73
CA ASN A 331 41.19 69.06 29.03
C ASN A 331 41.12 70.37 29.86
N ASN A 332 40.28 70.42 30.89
CA ASN A 332 39.98 71.61 31.71
C ASN A 332 39.37 72.82 30.96
N VAL A 333 38.92 72.64 29.72
CA VAL A 333 38.16 73.65 28.95
C VAL A 333 36.68 73.27 28.95
N VAL A 334 35.82 74.25 29.29
CA VAL A 334 34.37 74.08 29.30
C VAL A 334 33.75 74.73 28.07
N THR A 335 33.02 73.94 27.29
CA THR A 335 32.16 74.41 26.21
C THR A 335 30.71 74.41 26.69
N ARG A 336 30.09 75.59 26.72
CA ARG A 336 28.65 75.76 27.03
C ARG A 336 27.90 75.80 25.71
N VAL A 337 27.18 74.72 25.40
CA VAL A 337 26.55 74.53 24.08
C VAL A 337 25.35 75.48 23.89
N THR A 338 24.61 75.72 24.96
CA THR A 338 23.53 76.70 25.00
C THR A 338 23.42 77.32 26.38
N TYR A 339 22.67 78.41 26.49
CA TYR A 339 22.36 79.08 27.73
C TYR A 339 20.90 79.54 27.71
N LEU A 340 20.27 79.56 28.87
CA LEU A 340 18.99 80.24 29.11
C LEU A 340 19.21 81.31 30.17
N TYR A 341 18.34 82.31 30.16
CA TYR A 341 18.27 83.29 31.23
C TYR A 341 16.91 83.22 31.91
N PRO A 342 16.85 83.34 33.25
CA PRO A 342 15.61 83.65 33.94
C PRO A 342 14.94 84.89 33.33
N ASP A 343 13.61 84.96 33.36
CA ASP A 343 12.87 86.13 32.90
C ASP A 343 11.67 86.45 33.82
N ASN A 344 11.12 87.65 33.68
CA ASN A 344 10.03 88.12 34.55
C ASN A 344 8.73 87.31 34.46
N SER A 345 8.55 86.44 33.47
CA SER A 345 7.34 85.63 33.33
C SER A 345 7.18 84.62 34.47
N CYS A 346 8.27 84.25 35.15
CA CYS A 346 8.29 83.27 36.24
C CYS A 346 8.42 83.91 37.64
N ARG A 347 8.24 85.23 37.77
CA ARG A 347 8.32 85.93 39.06
C ARG A 347 7.09 85.64 39.92
N GLY A 348 7.30 85.15 41.15
CA GLY A 348 6.24 84.80 42.11
C GLY A 348 5.37 83.61 41.71
N LYS A 349 5.65 82.94 40.59
CA LYS A 349 4.87 81.79 40.07
C LYS A 349 5.74 80.83 39.28
N TRP A 350 5.36 79.55 39.26
CA TRP A 350 6.00 78.56 38.38
C TRP A 350 5.72 78.90 36.92
N GLY A 351 6.77 78.87 36.10
CA GLY A 351 6.70 78.96 34.65
C GLY A 351 7.77 78.09 34.00
N PHE A 352 7.89 78.21 32.67
CA PHE A 352 8.85 77.44 31.88
C PHE A 352 9.73 78.37 31.07
N ILE A 353 11.03 78.14 31.14
CA ILE A 353 12.00 78.78 30.24
C ILE A 353 12.48 77.72 29.27
N LYS A 354 12.46 78.06 27.97
CA LYS A 354 12.67 77.12 26.89
C LYS A 354 13.66 77.66 25.89
N GLU A 355 14.50 76.79 25.36
CA GLU A 355 15.44 77.12 24.28
C GLU A 355 15.51 75.94 23.32
N THR A 356 15.65 76.24 22.03
CA THR A 356 15.93 75.22 21.00
C THR A 356 17.37 75.40 20.55
N PHE A 357 18.18 74.36 20.68
CA PHE A 357 19.60 74.43 20.35
C PHE A 357 20.05 73.21 19.55
N THR A 358 21.04 73.42 18.70
CA THR A 358 21.70 72.35 17.94
C THR A 358 23.08 72.12 18.53
N VAL A 359 23.44 70.87 18.81
CA VAL A 359 24.78 70.54 19.29
C VAL A 359 25.77 70.70 18.12
N PRO A 360 26.80 71.57 18.22
CA PRO A 360 27.74 71.78 17.11
C PRO A 360 28.45 70.49 16.70
N GLU A 361 28.61 70.24 15.41
CA GLU A 361 29.32 69.05 14.89
C GLU A 361 30.77 68.96 15.37
N ASN A 362 31.40 70.11 15.65
CA ASN A 362 32.77 70.23 16.09
C ASN A 362 32.94 70.29 17.62
N VAL A 363 31.87 70.12 18.41
CA VAL A 363 32.01 70.07 19.87
C VAL A 363 32.85 68.84 20.25
N SER A 364 33.77 69.01 21.22
CA SER A 364 34.50 67.89 21.81
C SER A 364 33.52 66.89 22.43
N ASP A 365 33.88 65.60 22.47
CA ASP A 365 33.08 64.62 23.22
C ASP A 365 33.21 64.81 24.74
N GLY A 366 34.27 65.49 25.17
CA GLY A 366 34.56 65.73 26.58
C GLY A 366 34.85 64.48 27.41
N GLU A 367 35.46 64.72 28.56
CA GLU A 367 35.64 63.70 29.61
C GLU A 367 34.31 63.48 30.36
N PHE A 368 33.53 64.55 30.54
CA PHE A 368 32.20 64.51 31.15
C PHE A 368 31.29 65.65 30.67
N THR A 369 30.00 65.46 30.89
CA THR A 369 28.91 66.38 30.53
C THR A 369 28.02 66.65 31.73
N TYR A 370 27.52 67.89 31.84
CA TYR A 370 26.74 68.34 32.97
C TYR A 370 25.79 69.48 32.57
N PHE A 371 24.82 69.75 33.43
CA PHE A 371 23.95 70.93 33.39
C PHE A 371 24.37 71.92 34.49
#